data_AF-A0A1A8TL75-F1
#
_entry.id   AF-A0A1A8TL75-F1
#
_cell.length_a   1.000
_cell.length_b   1.000
_cell.length_c   1.000
_cell.angle_alpha   90.00
_cell.angle_beta   90.00
_cell.angle_gamma   90.00
#
_symmetry.space_group_name_H-M   'P 1'
#
loop_
_entity.id
_entity.type
_entity.pdbx_description
1 polymer ?
#
loop_
_entity_poly.entity_id
_entity_poly.type
_entity_poly.pdbx_seq_one_letter_code
_entity_poly.pdbx_strand_id
1 'polypeptide(L)'
;MGMQMSEQLPDVTYWLALEISKNDQMINLDKVYQGSVELDYLYQLLTSKAQQHWWQTYGVQLNPVIVNNAFFRAVALLHERHLEFSRLRKGAETQWVKELLHLN
;
A
#
# COMPACT_ATOMS: atom_id res chain seq x y z
N MET A 1 26.05 -11.15 9.52
CA MET A 1 24.61 -11.51 9.40
C MET A 1 23.75 -10.27 9.14
N GLY A 2 24.09 -9.45 8.13
CA GLY A 2 23.35 -8.21 7.80
C GLY A 2 22.69 -8.19 6.42
N MET A 3 22.96 -9.18 5.57
CA MET A 3 22.49 -9.23 4.18
C MET A 3 21.02 -9.69 4.05
N GLN A 4 20.57 -10.67 4.85
CA GLN A 4 19.20 -11.22 4.74
C GLN A 4 18.09 -10.23 5.15
N MET A 5 18.37 -9.25 6.02
CA MET A 5 17.38 -8.24 6.43
C MET A 5 17.04 -7.24 5.32
N SER A 6 18.00 -6.95 4.44
CA SER A 6 17.82 -5.94 3.37
C SER A 6 17.03 -6.48 2.19
N GLU A 7 17.11 -7.78 1.93
CA GLU A 7 16.49 -8.40 0.75
C GLU A 7 14.98 -8.54 0.90
N GLN A 8 14.47 -8.73 2.12
CA GLN A 8 13.04 -8.98 2.35
C GLN A 8 12.19 -7.71 2.37
N LEU A 9 12.78 -6.55 2.69
CA LEU A 9 12.02 -5.31 2.84
C LEU A 9 11.31 -4.89 1.54
N PRO A 10 11.95 -4.86 0.35
CA PRO A 10 11.28 -4.55 -0.90
C PRO A 10 10.17 -5.55 -1.26
N ASP A 11 10.41 -6.85 -1.08
CA ASP A 11 9.46 -7.91 -1.43
C ASP A 11 8.20 -7.84 -0.56
N VAL A 12 8.39 -7.66 0.76
CA VAL A 12 7.28 -7.50 1.70
C VAL A 12 6.52 -6.20 1.41
N THR A 13 7.22 -5.11 1.06
CA THR A 13 6.58 -3.84 0.69
C THR A 13 5.70 -4.01 -0.55
N TYR A 14 6.22 -4.66 -1.59
CA TYR A 14 5.49 -4.88 -2.84
C TYR A 14 4.25 -5.75 -2.62
N TRP A 15 4.39 -6.87 -1.90
CA TRP A 15 3.27 -7.75 -1.59
C TRP A 15 2.18 -7.04 -0.78
N LEU A 16 2.57 -6.25 0.23
CA LEU A 16 1.61 -5.47 1.02
C LEU A 16 0.90 -4.43 0.15
N ALA A 17 1.59 -3.76 -0.77
CA ALA A 17 0.96 -2.81 -1.69
C ALA A 17 -0.09 -3.49 -2.57
N LEU A 18 0.19 -4.71 -3.08
CA LEU A 18 -0.79 -5.49 -3.82
C LEU A 18 -2.01 -5.84 -2.94
N GLU A 19 -1.79 -6.32 -1.72
CA GLU A 19 -2.89 -6.67 -0.82
C GLU A 19 -3.74 -5.45 -0.40
N ILE A 20 -3.13 -4.28 -0.20
CA ILE A 20 -3.87 -3.04 0.07
C ILE A 20 -4.71 -2.66 -1.15
N SER A 21 -4.15 -2.70 -2.36
CA SER A 21 -4.88 -2.35 -3.59
C SER A 21 -6.06 -3.27 -3.91
N LYS A 22 -6.04 -4.53 -3.44
CA LYS A 22 -7.19 -5.44 -3.56
C LYS A 22 -8.34 -5.08 -2.61
N ASN A 23 -8.05 -4.35 -1.53
CA ASN A 23 -9.02 -3.91 -0.53
C ASN A 23 -9.52 -2.47 -0.77
N ASP A 24 -9.39 -1.96 -2.00
CA ASP A 24 -9.63 -0.56 -2.42
C ASP A 24 -11.00 0.01 -1.97
N GLN A 25 -12.00 -0.84 -1.73
CA GLN A 25 -13.32 -0.41 -1.30
C GLN A 25 -13.41 0.02 0.18
N MET A 26 -12.41 -0.29 1.02
CA MET A 26 -12.45 0.00 2.47
C MET A 26 -11.54 1.15 2.90
N ILE A 27 -10.68 1.68 2.02
CA ILE A 27 -9.52 2.47 2.45
C ILE A 27 -9.55 3.84 1.80
N ASN A 28 -10.09 4.83 2.51
CA ASN A 28 -9.87 6.22 2.15
C ASN A 28 -8.43 6.60 2.53
N LEU A 29 -7.49 6.43 1.60
CA LEU A 29 -6.07 6.70 1.80
C LEU A 29 -5.80 8.15 2.26
N ASP A 30 -6.65 9.10 1.88
CA ASP A 30 -6.55 10.50 2.32
C ASP A 30 -6.86 10.66 3.83
N LYS A 31 -7.75 9.83 4.38
CA LYS A 31 -8.05 9.78 5.83
C LYS A 31 -7.06 8.92 6.60
N VAL A 32 -6.52 7.88 5.97
CA VAL A 32 -5.58 6.94 6.57
C VAL A 32 -4.29 7.63 7.00
N TYR A 33 -3.80 8.59 6.20
CA TYR A 33 -2.59 9.35 6.54
C TYR A 33 -2.75 10.26 7.79
N GLN A 34 -3.98 10.45 8.30
CA GLN A 34 -4.28 11.28 9.47
C GLN A 34 -4.36 10.50 10.80
N GLY A 35 -4.05 9.19 10.80
CA GLY A 35 -4.14 8.36 12.01
C GLY A 35 -5.58 7.96 12.32
N SER A 36 -6.10 7.02 11.53
CA SER A 36 -7.48 6.55 11.61
C SER A 36 -7.55 5.14 12.21
N VAL A 37 -8.66 4.80 12.86
CA VAL A 37 -8.91 3.45 13.40
C VAL A 37 -8.87 2.39 12.29
N GLU A 38 -9.27 2.81 11.09
CA GLU A 38 -9.19 2.02 9.87
C GLU A 38 -7.74 1.67 9.52
N LEU A 39 -6.78 2.60 9.70
CA LEU A 39 -5.36 2.33 9.49
C LEU A 39 -4.83 1.31 10.51
N ASP A 40 -5.19 1.45 11.78
CA ASP A 40 -4.75 0.50 12.82
C ASP A 40 -5.29 -0.91 12.57
N TYR A 41 -6.56 -1.02 12.14
CA TYR A 41 -7.16 -2.28 11.75
C TYR A 41 -6.44 -2.91 10.54
N LEU A 42 -6.20 -2.12 9.49
CA LEU A 42 -5.49 -2.58 8.30
C LEU A 42 -4.07 -3.00 8.61
N TYR A 43 -3.37 -2.23 9.45
CA TYR A 43 -2.05 -2.55 9.93
C TYR A 43 -2.06 -3.91 10.62
N GLN A 44 -2.92 -4.12 11.62
CA GLN A 44 -2.98 -5.40 12.33
C GLN A 44 -3.31 -6.58 11.39
N LEU A 45 -4.29 -6.41 10.52
CA LEU A 45 -4.73 -7.45 9.59
C LEU A 45 -3.63 -7.83 8.59
N LEU A 46 -3.05 -6.84 7.92
CA LEU A 46 -2.13 -7.06 6.82
C LEU A 46 -0.73 -7.47 7.28
N THR A 47 -0.25 -6.93 8.40
CA THR A 47 1.01 -7.38 8.99
C THR A 47 0.92 -8.83 9.48
N SER A 48 -0.21 -9.23 10.07
CA SER A 48 -0.47 -10.62 10.44
C SER A 48 -0.52 -11.55 9.22
N LYS A 49 -1.21 -11.14 8.16
CA LYS A 49 -1.26 -11.89 6.90
C LYS A 49 0.11 -12.02 6.24
N ALA A 50 0.91 -10.96 6.23
CA ALA A 50 2.27 -11.00 5.70
C ALA A 50 3.13 -12.00 6.50
N GLN A 51 3.08 -11.93 7.84
CA GLN A 51 3.79 -12.88 8.70
C GLN A 51 3.41 -14.33 8.39
N GLN A 52 2.10 -14.60 8.27
CA GLN A 52 1.59 -15.92 7.95
C GLN A 52 2.00 -16.37 6.55
N HIS A 53 1.92 -15.50 5.54
CA HIS A 53 2.28 -15.81 4.16
C HIS A 53 3.75 -16.21 4.04
N TRP A 54 4.66 -15.44 4.64
CA TRP A 54 6.08 -15.74 4.58
C TRP A 54 6.46 -17.00 5.35
N TRP A 55 5.79 -17.23 6.49
CA TRP A 55 5.97 -18.46 7.24
C TRP A 55 5.53 -19.68 6.44
N GLN A 56 4.33 -19.65 5.86
CA GLN A 56 3.77 -20.79 5.13
C GLN A 56 4.46 -21.06 3.79
N THR A 57 4.88 -20.01 3.09
CA THR A 57 5.41 -20.14 1.72
C THR A 57 6.91 -20.37 1.71
N TYR A 58 7.64 -19.72 2.61
CA TYR A 58 9.11 -19.71 2.59
C TYR A 58 9.74 -20.26 3.88
N GLY A 59 8.95 -20.60 4.89
CA GLY A 59 9.47 -21.00 6.21
C GLY A 59 10.19 -19.87 6.95
N VAL A 60 9.90 -18.62 6.58
CA VAL A 60 10.59 -17.44 7.10
C VAL A 60 9.69 -16.71 8.09
N GLN A 61 10.23 -16.47 9.29
CA GLN A 61 9.64 -15.53 10.23
C GLN A 61 10.15 -14.13 9.91
N LEU A 62 9.28 -13.27 9.39
CA LEU A 62 9.62 -11.87 9.16
C LEU A 62 9.92 -11.16 10.50
N ASN A 63 10.89 -10.24 10.46
CA ASN A 63 11.17 -9.36 11.59
C ASN A 63 10.05 -8.31 11.71
N PRO A 64 9.49 -8.05 12.91
CA PRO A 64 8.47 -7.02 13.10
C PRO A 64 8.86 -5.64 12.55
N VAL A 65 10.13 -5.25 12.70
CA VAL A 65 10.65 -3.98 12.17
C VAL A 65 10.56 -3.94 10.64
N ILE A 66 10.85 -5.05 9.96
CA ILE A 66 10.76 -5.14 8.48
C ILE A 66 9.31 -5.01 8.05
N VAL A 67 8.40 -5.78 8.68
CA VAL A 67 6.98 -5.79 8.33
C VAL A 67 6.34 -4.40 8.54
N ASN A 68 6.68 -3.73 9.64
CA ASN A 68 6.15 -2.40 9.94
C ASN A 68 6.63 -1.36 8.93
N ASN A 69 7.93 -1.36 8.63
CA ASN A 69 8.49 -0.45 7.64
C ASN A 69 7.92 -0.72 6.24
N ALA A 70 7.77 -2.00 5.86
CA ALA A 70 7.19 -2.39 4.59
C ALA A 70 5.74 -1.92 4.46
N PHE A 71 4.95 -2.05 5.52
CA PHE A 71 3.56 -1.59 5.55
C PHE A 71 3.45 -0.09 5.31
N PHE A 72 4.17 0.73 6.08
CA PHE A 72 4.08 2.19 5.91
C PHE A 72 4.62 2.65 4.56
N ARG A 73 5.66 2.00 4.02
CA ARG A 73 6.14 2.25 2.66
C ARG A 73 5.09 1.91 1.61
N ALA A 74 4.39 0.79 1.75
CA ALA A 74 3.33 0.39 0.83
C ALA A 74 2.16 1.40 0.84
N VAL A 75 1.74 1.85 2.02
CA VAL A 75 0.70 2.88 2.17
C VAL A 75 1.14 4.20 1.53
N ALA A 76 2.37 4.65 1.78
CA ALA A 76 2.90 5.88 1.19
C ALA A 76 2.96 5.80 -0.34
N LEU A 77 3.47 4.70 -0.90
CA LEU A 77 3.54 4.47 -2.35
C LEU A 77 2.15 4.53 -3.01
N LEU A 78 1.15 3.93 -2.38
CA LEU A 78 -0.22 3.94 -2.90
C LEU A 78 -0.88 5.31 -2.76
N HIS A 79 -0.63 6.02 -1.67
CA HIS A 79 -1.13 7.39 -1.46
C HIS A 79 -0.51 8.37 -2.47
N GLU A 80 0.80 8.33 -2.69
CA GLU A 80 1.48 9.13 -3.72
C GLU A 80 0.91 8.85 -5.11
N ARG A 81 0.73 7.57 -5.46
CA ARG A 81 0.11 7.18 -6.74
C ARG A 81 -1.34 7.67 -6.88
N HIS A 82 -2.13 7.61 -5.81
CA HIS A 82 -3.49 8.14 -5.80
C HIS A 82 -3.52 9.66 -5.98
N LEU A 83 -2.60 10.38 -5.34
CA LEU A 83 -2.44 11.83 -5.52
C LEU A 83 -2.00 12.18 -6.94
N GLU A 84 -1.04 11.46 -7.51
CA GLU A 84 -0.61 11.64 -8.90
C GLU A 84 -1.77 11.39 -9.87
N PHE A 85 -2.51 10.29 -9.71
CA PHE A 85 -3.69 9.99 -10.52
C PHE A 85 -4.75 11.10 -10.40
N SER A 86 -5.03 11.56 -9.18
CA SER A 86 -6.00 12.63 -8.92
C SER A 86 -5.55 13.97 -9.53
N ARG A 87 -4.26 14.30 -9.47
CA ARG A 87 -3.68 15.48 -10.11
C ARG A 87 -3.79 15.39 -11.63
N LEU A 88 -3.41 14.26 -12.22
CA LEU A 88 -3.51 14.04 -13.67
C LEU A 88 -4.96 14.15 -14.14
N ARG A 89 -5.91 13.51 -13.44
CA ARG A 89 -7.35 13.62 -13.74
C ARG A 89 -7.86 15.06 -13.64
N LYS A 90 -7.28 15.90 -12.79
CA LYS A 90 -7.66 17.32 -12.66
C LYS A 90 -6.83 18.24 -13.58
N GLY A 91 -5.78 17.74 -14.21
CA GLY A 91 -4.90 18.50 -15.09
C GLY A 91 -5.54 18.87 -16.41
N ALA A 92 -5.09 19.98 -17.00
CA ALA A 92 -5.53 20.45 -18.31
C ALA A 92 -5.27 19.40 -19.42
N GLU A 93 -4.22 18.60 -19.27
CA GLU A 93 -3.80 17.57 -20.23
C GLU A 93 -4.79 16.39 -20.35
N THR A 94 -5.66 16.17 -19.36
CA THR A 94 -6.68 15.11 -19.41
C THR A 94 -8.10 15.64 -19.66
N GLN A 95 -8.24 16.93 -19.96
CA GLN A 95 -9.53 17.57 -20.21
C GLN A 95 -10.24 16.95 -21.43
N TRP A 96 -9.49 16.61 -22.48
CA TRP A 96 -10.02 15.92 -23.66
C TRP A 96 -10.64 14.55 -23.33
N VAL A 97 -10.09 13.82 -22.34
CA VAL A 97 -10.64 12.52 -21.90
C VAL A 97 -11.98 12.72 -21.19
N LYS A 98 -12.11 13.78 -20.38
CA LYS A 98 -13.37 14.10 -19.69
C LYS A 98 -14.47 14.49 -20.67
N GLU A 99 -14.12 15.30 -21.67
CA GLU A 99 -15.01 15.68 -22.77
C GLU A 99 -15.52 14.45 -23.53
N LEU A 100 -14.62 13.49 -23.80
CA LEU A 100 -14.93 12.25 -24.52
C LEU A 100 -15.81 11.28 -23.70
N LEU A 101 -15.68 11.30 -22.37
CA LEU A 101 -16.47 10.48 -21.44
C LEU A 101 -17.75 11.17 -20.92
N HIS A 102 -18.05 12.39 -21.38
CA HIS A 102 -19.14 13.23 -20.87
C HIS A 102 -19.12 13.44 -19.34
N LEU A 103 -17.93 13.39 -18.74
CA LEU A 103 -17.72 13.64 -17.32
C LEU A 103 -17.45 15.14 -17.14
N ASN A 104 -18.51 15.95 -17.20
CA ASN A 104 -18.45 17.38 -16.91
C ASN A 104 -18.31 17.65 -15.41
#